data_AF-A0A0A3IYP0-F1
#
_entry.id   AF-A0A0A3IYP0-F1
#
_cell.length_a   1.000
_cell.length_b   1.000
_cell.length_c   1.000
_cell.angle_alpha   90.00
_cell.angle_beta   90.00
_cell.angle_gamma   90.00
#
_symmetry.space_group_name_H-M   'P 1'
#
loop_
_entity.id
_entity.type
_entity.pdbx_description
1 polymer ?
#
loop_
_entity_poly.entity_id
_entity_poly.type
_entity_poly.pdbx_seq_one_letter_code
_entity_poly.pdbx_strand_id
1 'polypeptide(L)' 'MQTITSYNSNSVSFTVTDMYCASCPFVVESAINKVDGVNNVIIETKGTEGTVTVSYDDVKTDIKIIQESVLDLGYGVK' A
#
# COMPACT_ATOMS: atom_id res chain seq x y z
N MET A 1 6.33 25.67 22.93
CA MET A 1 5.11 24.82 22.94
C MET A 1 5.06 24.14 21.59
N GLN A 2 5.45 22.86 21.52
CA GLN A 2 5.41 22.07 20.29
C GLN A 2 4.03 21.41 20.28
N THR A 3 3.14 21.89 19.41
CA THR A 3 1.81 21.31 19.20
C THR A 3 2.01 19.95 18.55
N ILE A 4 1.81 18.90 19.33
CA ILE A 4 1.80 17.52 18.87
C ILE A 4 0.47 17.32 18.14
N THR A 5 0.39 17.73 16.88
CA THR A 5 -0.66 17.23 15.99
C THR A 5 -0.23 15.82 15.61
N SER A 6 -0.50 14.84 16.47
CA SER A 6 -0.35 13.43 16.13
C SER A 6 -1.45 13.10 15.12
N TYR A 7 -1.17 13.31 13.83
CA TYR A 7 -1.96 12.70 12.77
C TYR A 7 -1.91 11.19 13.00
N ASN A 8 -3.06 10.56 13.26
CA ASN A 8 -3.17 9.11 13.35
C ASN A 8 -3.03 8.50 11.94
N SER A 9 -1.84 8.62 11.37
CA SER A 9 -1.47 8.06 10.09
C SER A 9 -0.46 6.96 10.36
N ASN A 10 -0.96 5.73 10.43
CA ASN A 10 -0.12 4.55 10.51
C ASN A 10 0.54 4.34 9.14
N SER A 11 1.81 3.91 9.15
CA SER A 11 2.55 3.63 7.93
C SER A 11 3.07 2.21 7.98
N VAL A 12 2.86 1.45 6.91
CA VAL A 12 3.34 0.08 6.79
C VAL A 12 3.96 -0.16 5.43
N SER A 13 4.99 -0.99 5.40
CA SER A 13 5.63 -1.43 4.16
C SER A 13 5.57 -2.93 4.01
N PHE A 14 5.33 -3.37 2.77
CA PHE A 14 5.34 -4.77 2.35
C PHE A 14 5.85 -4.87 0.92
N THR A 15 6.33 -6.03 0.53
CA THR A 15 6.80 -6.24 -0.84
C THR A 15 5.73 -6.96 -1.65
N VAL A 16 5.46 -6.45 -2.84
CA VAL A 16 4.57 -7.06 -3.80
C VAL A 16 5.41 -7.71 -4.91
N THR A 17 5.10 -8.96 -5.24
CA THR A 17 5.79 -9.74 -6.27
C THR A 17 4.96 -9.80 -7.55
N ASP A 18 5.53 -10.40 -8.60
CA ASP A 18 4.86 -10.69 -9.86
C ASP A 18 4.44 -9.43 -10.66
N MET A 19 5.13 -8.31 -10.42
CA MET A 19 5.00 -7.09 -11.22
C MET A 19 5.83 -7.16 -12.51
N TYR A 20 5.50 -8.11 -13.39
CA TYR A 20 6.26 -8.36 -14.63
C TYR A 20 6.07 -7.29 -15.72
N CYS A 21 5.05 -6.45 -15.62
CA CYS A 21 4.76 -5.40 -16.60
C CYS A 21 5.11 -4.02 -16.04
N ALA A 22 5.60 -3.12 -16.90
CA ALA A 22 5.85 -1.71 -16.57
C ALA A 22 4.59 -0.98 -16.04
N SER A 23 3.39 -1.48 -16.37
CA SER A 23 2.13 -0.93 -15.88
C SER A 23 1.62 -1.57 -14.57
N CYS A 24 2.17 -2.72 -14.13
CA CYS A 24 1.72 -3.41 -12.91
C CYS A 24 1.75 -2.54 -11.65
N PRO A 25 2.80 -1.72 -11.41
CA PRO A 25 2.86 -0.88 -10.21
C PRO A 25 1.66 0.07 -10.11
N PHE A 26 1.25 0.68 -11.23
CA PHE A 26 0.11 1.60 -11.26
C PHE A 26 -1.23 0.90 -10.97
N VAL A 27 -1.37 -0.37 -11.37
CA VAL A 27 -2.57 -1.17 -11.07
C VAL A 27 -2.65 -1.47 -9.58
N VAL A 28 -1.52 -1.88 -8.98
CA VAL A 28 -1.40 -2.14 -7.53
C VAL A 28 -1.68 -0.86 -6.74
N GLU A 29 -1.04 0.25 -7.11
CA GLU A 29 -1.27 1.56 -6.49
C GLU A 29 -2.74 1.98 -6.57
N SER A 30 -3.37 1.80 -7.72
CA SER A 30 -4.78 2.15 -7.93
C SER A 30 -5.74 1.28 -7.13
N ALA A 31 -5.41 0.02 -6.86
CA ALA A 31 -6.24 -0.85 -6.03
C ALA A 31 -6.13 -0.48 -4.55
N ILE A 32 -4.91 -0.24 -4.05
CA ILE A 32 -4.69 0.17 -2.66
C ILE A 32 -5.35 1.52 -2.38
N ASN A 33 -5.25 2.49 -3.30
CA ASN A 33 -5.90 3.80 -3.14
C ASN A 33 -7.44 3.75 -3.12
N LYS A 34 -8.06 2.62 -3.50
CA LYS A 34 -9.52 2.44 -3.40
C LYS A 34 -9.97 1.90 -2.05
N VAL A 35 -9.03 1.44 -1.22
CA VAL A 35 -9.34 0.97 0.15
C VAL A 35 -9.67 2.19 1.01
N ASP A 36 -10.84 2.18 1.65
CA ASP A 36 -11.23 3.28 2.53
C ASP A 36 -10.25 3.41 3.70
N GLY A 37 -9.88 4.65 4.05
CA GLY A 37 -8.87 4.93 5.06
C GLY A 37 -7.42 4.92 4.56
N VAL A 38 -7.13 4.53 3.32
CA VAL A 38 -5.81 4.78 2.72
C VAL A 38 -5.65 6.26 2.40
N ASN A 39 -4.54 6.85 2.86
CA ASN A 39 -4.22 8.26 2.67
C ASN A 39 -3.16 8.47 1.59
N ASN A 40 -2.17 7.59 1.52
CA ASN A 40 -1.06 7.71 0.57
C ASN A 40 -0.42 6.36 0.30
N VAL A 41 0.02 6.14 -0.95
CA VAL A 41 0.72 4.94 -1.40
C VAL A 41 1.99 5.35 -2.13
N ILE A 42 3.12 4.71 -1.82
CA ILE A 42 4.39 4.88 -2.53
C ILE A 42 4.86 3.50 -2.96
N ILE A 43 5.23 3.35 -4.23
CA ILE A 43 5.76 2.08 -4.76
C ILE A 43 7.15 2.30 -5.34
N GLU A 44 8.12 1.56 -4.80
CA GLU A 44 9.50 1.53 -5.27
C GLU A 44 9.78 0.18 -5.92
N THR A 45 9.90 0.16 -7.25
CA THR A 45 10.06 -1.08 -8.01
C THR A 45 11.52 -1.45 -8.23
N LYS A 46 11.85 -2.73 -8.10
CA LYS A 46 13.16 -3.31 -8.45
C LYS A 46 12.97 -4.65 -9.16
N GLY A 47 13.10 -4.65 -10.48
CA GLY A 47 12.89 -5.85 -11.29
C GLY A 47 11.40 -6.20 -11.34
N THR A 48 11.05 -7.41 -10.92
CA THR A 48 9.67 -7.94 -10.90
C THR A 48 8.98 -7.78 -9.54
N GLU A 49 9.61 -7.08 -8.61
CA GLU A 49 9.11 -6.83 -7.26
C GLU A 49 9.01 -5.32 -7.01
N GLY A 50 8.14 -4.92 -6.09
CA GLY A 50 8.04 -3.55 -5.62
C GLY A 50 7.79 -3.45 -4.13
N THR A 51 8.55 -2.61 -3.44
CA THR A 51 8.27 -2.24 -2.06
C THR A 51 7.14 -1.22 -2.07
N VAL A 52 6.04 -1.57 -1.42
CA VAL A 52 4.87 -0.70 -1.26
C VAL A 52 4.87 -0.15 0.16
N THR A 53 4.82 1.17 0.30
CA THR A 53 4.62 1.85 1.58
C THR A 53 3.27 2.54 1.57
N VAL A 54 2.41 2.22 2.54
CA VAL A 54 1.04 2.72 2.63
C VAL A 54 0.86 3.48 3.94
N SER A 55 0.39 4.71 3.85
CA SER A 55 -0.10 5.48 5.00
C SER A 55 -1.61 5.38 5.07
N TYR A 56 -2.17 4.99 6.22
CA TYR A 56 -3.59 4.73 6.40
C TYR A 56 -4.09 5.09 7.80
N ASP A 57 -5.41 5.25 7.92
CA ASP A 57 -6.15 5.42 9.16
C ASP A 57 -6.52 4.04 9.73
N ASP A 58 -5.95 3.70 10.89
CA ASP A 58 -6.14 2.39 11.55
C ASP A 58 -7.54 2.21 12.16
N VAL A 59 -8.34 3.27 12.22
CA VAL A 59 -9.75 3.19 12.62
C VAL A 59 -10.62 2.72 11.45
N LYS A 60 -10.18 2.92 10.21
CA LYS A 60 -10.95 2.61 8.98
C LYS A 60 -10.49 1.36 8.26
N THR A 61 -9.20 1.07 8.27
CA THR A 61 -8.61 -0.09 7.60
C THR A 61 -7.41 -0.61 8.37
N ASP A 62 -6.97 -1.81 8.03
CA ASP A 62 -5.73 -2.39 8.53
C ASP A 62 -4.87 -2.95 7.39
N ILE A 63 -3.65 -3.37 7.73
CA ILE A 63 -2.69 -3.94 6.79
C ILE A 63 -3.26 -5.15 6.01
N LYS A 64 -4.08 -6.00 6.63
CA LYS A 64 -4.61 -7.20 5.98
C LYS A 64 -5.57 -6.83 4.87
N ILE A 65 -6.49 -5.91 5.12
CA ILE A 65 -7.43 -5.40 4.11
C ILE A 65 -6.67 -4.79 2.93
N ILE A 66 -5.62 -4.01 3.22
CA ILE A 66 -4.76 -3.42 2.20
C ILE A 66 -4.05 -4.50 1.37
N GLN A 67 -3.47 -5.52 2.02
CA GLN A 67 -2.80 -6.62 1.33
C GLN A 67 -3.77 -7.47 0.51
N GLU A 68 -4.99 -7.72 1.00
CA GLU A 68 -6.05 -8.42 0.30
C GLU A 68 -6.40 -7.73 -1.03
N SER A 69 -6.45 -6.39 -1.06
CA SER A 69 -6.69 -5.64 -2.30
C SER A 69 -5.65 -5.91 -3.41
N VAL A 70 -4.43 -6.31 -3.02
CA VAL A 70 -3.33 -6.66 -3.92
C VAL A 70 -3.39 -8.14 -4.29
N LEU A 71 -3.69 -9.01 -3.32
CA LEU A 71 -3.86 -10.45 -3.53
C LEU A 71 -5.03 -10.76 -4.47
N ASP A 72 -6.14 -10.01 -4.38
CA ASP A 72 -7.32 -10.15 -5.25
C ASP A 72 -7.02 -9.87 -6.73
N LEU A 73 -5.95 -9.11 -7.01
CA LEU A 73 -5.46 -8.88 -8.37
C LEU A 73 -4.54 -9.99 -8.89
N GLY A 74 -4.19 -10.96 -8.04
CA GLY A 74 -3.30 -12.07 -8.37
C GLY A 74 -1.82 -11.77 -8.19
N TYR A 75 -1.45 -10.68 -7.49
CA TYR A 75 -0.06 -10.41 -7.11
C TYR A 75 0.30 -11.10 -5.80
N GLY A 76 1.55 -11.49 -5.62
CA GLY A 76 2.04 -11.98 -4.33
C GLY A 76 2.38 -10.85 -3.36
N VAL A 77 2.28 -11.12 -2.06
CA VAL A 77 2.61 -10.19 -0.97
C VAL A 77 3.51 -10.87 0.05
N LYS A 78 4.61 -10.22 0.45
CA LYS A 78 5.59 -10.71 1.44
C LYS A 78 6.09 -9.62 2.39
#